data_AF-L9WNT5-F1
#
_entry.id   AF-L9WNT5-F1
#
_cell.length_a   1.000
_cell.length_b   1.000
_cell.length_c   1.000
_cell.angle_alpha   90.00
_cell.angle_beta   90.00
_cell.angle_gamma   90.00
#
_symmetry.space_group_name_H-M   'P 1'
#
loop_
_entity.id
_entity.type
_entity.pdbx_description
1 polymer ?
#
loop_
_entity_poly.entity_id
_entity_poly.type
_entity_poly.pdbx_seq_one_letter_code
_entity_poly.pdbx_strand_id
1 'polypeptide(L)'
;MYKRQVFLERYVAVVVPEQLRLLSAYGVALESHLQNSLIVFDGPEPVATLVRDLGGIRILRSRLAERGLAVDPYPDSDVDAADETALYRKLYYALFQNHLAELVATVARETPVDERDCWTLVRERCDRTFEGLRAEGAAPSARLDRDRAALLEQPTAHKALTAMRLRGKRHEYVTSEISNPLSAAGRERIVPSATHD
;
A
#
# COMPACT_ATOMS: atom_id res chain seq x y z
N MET A 1 18.03 14.03 -15.10
CA MET A 1 17.66 12.66 -14.67
C MET A 1 17.57 12.56 -13.14
N TYR A 2 18.61 12.96 -12.39
CA TYR A 2 18.72 12.87 -10.92
C TYR A 2 17.55 13.47 -10.10
N LYS A 3 17.05 14.67 -10.42
CA LYS A 3 16.01 15.35 -9.60
C LYS A 3 14.66 14.64 -9.49
N ARG A 4 14.30 13.75 -10.43
CA ARG A 4 12.95 13.16 -10.52
C ARG A 4 12.86 11.80 -9.82
N GLN A 5 13.90 10.98 -9.93
CA GLN A 5 14.05 9.78 -9.10
C GLN A 5 14.16 10.16 -7.62
N VAL A 6 14.87 11.26 -7.33
CA VAL A 6 14.92 11.87 -5.99
C VAL A 6 13.52 12.26 -5.50
N PHE A 7 12.67 12.86 -6.34
CA PHE A 7 11.29 13.17 -5.93
C PHE A 7 10.50 11.93 -5.50
N LEU A 8 10.51 10.86 -6.32
CA LEU A 8 9.80 9.62 -5.96
C LEU A 8 10.36 9.02 -4.66
N GLU A 9 11.68 9.00 -4.50
CA GLU A 9 12.33 8.53 -3.28
C GLU A 9 11.83 9.27 -2.04
N ARG A 10 11.80 10.60 -2.11
CA ARG A 10 11.34 11.47 -1.02
C ARG A 10 9.85 11.32 -0.76
N TYR A 11 9.05 11.23 -1.81
CA TYR A 11 7.61 11.00 -1.71
C TYR A 11 7.29 9.70 -0.98
N VAL A 12 7.89 8.59 -1.42
CA VAL A 12 7.67 7.27 -0.80
C VAL A 12 8.21 7.25 0.64
N ALA A 13 9.29 8.00 0.93
CA ALA A 13 9.84 8.13 2.28
C ALA A 13 8.89 8.82 3.27
N VAL A 14 7.99 9.69 2.82
CA VAL A 14 6.99 10.33 3.70
C VAL A 14 5.63 9.65 3.69
N VAL A 15 5.33 8.82 2.69
CA VAL A 15 4.03 8.13 2.56
C VAL A 15 4.04 6.75 3.20
N VAL A 16 5.10 5.96 3.03
CA VAL A 16 5.08 4.53 3.37
C VAL A 16 5.34 4.22 4.85
N PRO A 17 6.37 4.79 5.52
CA PRO A 17 6.87 4.22 6.77
C PRO A 17 5.83 4.09 7.88
N GLU A 18 5.09 5.16 8.16
CA GLU A 18 4.12 5.18 9.26
C GLU A 18 2.91 4.27 9.01
N GLN A 19 2.56 4.02 7.75
CA GLN A 19 1.46 3.10 7.44
C GLN A 19 1.84 1.64 7.70
N LEU A 20 3.08 1.26 7.37
CA LEU A 20 3.60 -0.06 7.72
C LEU A 20 3.76 -0.21 9.24
N ARG A 21 4.18 0.86 9.94
CA ARG A 21 4.22 0.89 11.41
C ARG A 21 2.83 0.67 12.01
N LEU A 22 1.83 1.42 11.56
CA LEU A 22 0.44 1.29 12.02
C LEU A 22 -0.10 -0.13 11.79
N LEU A 23 0.15 -0.71 10.63
CA LEU A 23 -0.30 -2.07 10.31
C LEU A 23 0.39 -3.11 11.20
N SER A 24 1.72 -3.06 11.30
CA SER A 24 2.50 -4.12 11.97
C SER A 24 2.51 -4.02 13.49
N ALA A 25 2.69 -2.81 14.03
CA ALA A 25 2.80 -2.60 15.47
C ALA A 25 1.42 -2.42 16.14
N TYR A 26 0.44 -1.84 15.43
CA TYR A 26 -0.86 -1.49 16.00
C TYR A 26 -2.03 -2.26 15.37
N GLY A 27 -1.85 -2.95 14.24
CA GLY A 27 -2.97 -3.60 13.54
C GLY A 27 -3.95 -2.62 12.91
N VAL A 28 -3.49 -1.44 12.51
CA VAL A 28 -4.32 -0.42 11.86
C VAL A 28 -3.90 -0.28 10.40
N ALA A 29 -4.84 -0.55 9.49
CA ALA A 29 -4.67 -0.28 8.05
C ALA A 29 -5.50 0.94 7.66
N LEU A 30 -4.82 1.98 7.16
CA LEU A 30 -5.47 3.20 6.67
C LEU A 30 -6.04 2.99 5.27
N GLU A 31 -7.07 3.76 4.92
CA GLU A 31 -7.58 3.89 3.56
C GLU A 31 -6.90 5.07 2.83
N SER A 32 -5.57 5.01 2.75
CA SER A 32 -4.69 6.07 2.23
C SER A 32 -4.65 6.16 0.69
N HIS A 33 -5.79 6.04 0.03
CA HIS A 33 -5.87 6.29 -1.42
C HIS A 33 -5.64 7.78 -1.75
N LEU A 34 -5.49 8.15 -3.02
CA LEU A 34 -5.12 9.52 -3.41
C LEU A 34 -6.05 10.59 -2.83
N GLN A 35 -7.36 10.37 -2.84
CA GLN A 35 -8.33 11.32 -2.26
C GLN A 35 -8.15 11.54 -0.75
N ASN A 36 -7.65 10.54 -0.02
CA ASN A 36 -7.50 10.57 1.44
C ASN A 36 -6.07 10.92 1.89
N SER A 37 -5.15 11.14 0.94
CA SER A 37 -3.75 11.43 1.22
C SER A 37 -3.43 12.88 0.86
N LEU A 38 -2.99 13.66 1.84
CA LEU A 38 -2.57 15.04 1.67
C LEU A 38 -1.06 15.10 1.89
N ILE A 39 -0.31 15.46 0.86
CA ILE A 39 1.15 15.57 0.93
C ILE A 39 1.52 16.99 1.32
N VAL A 40 2.30 17.11 2.38
CA VAL A 40 2.83 18.39 2.85
C VAL A 40 4.16 18.63 2.16
N PHE A 41 4.30 19.82 1.58
CA PHE A 41 5.50 20.23 0.87
C PHE A 41 6.19 21.41 1.58
N ASP A 42 7.51 21.32 1.69
CA ASP A 42 8.38 22.47 1.95
C ASP A 42 9.10 22.83 0.64
N GLY A 43 8.61 23.86 -0.05
CA GLY A 43 9.01 24.12 -1.43
C GLY A 43 8.69 22.92 -2.36
N PRO A 44 9.67 22.38 -3.11
CA PRO A 44 9.45 21.22 -3.97
C PRO A 44 9.56 19.87 -3.22
N GLU A 45 9.92 19.87 -1.95
CA GLU A 45 10.26 18.66 -1.20
C GLU A 45 9.04 18.14 -0.40
N PRO A 46 8.62 16.88 -0.59
CA PRO A 46 7.59 16.29 0.25
C PRO A 46 8.18 15.97 1.63
N VAL A 47 7.57 16.51 2.68
CA VAL A 47 8.08 16.42 4.06
C VAL A 47 7.18 15.63 5.01
N ALA A 48 5.90 15.47 4.67
CA ALA A 48 4.97 14.67 5.47
C ALA A 48 3.76 14.21 4.63
N THR A 49 3.03 13.24 5.17
CA THR A 49 1.72 12.81 4.67
C THR A 49 0.70 12.91 5.78
N LEU A 50 -0.43 13.57 5.51
CA LEU A 50 -1.60 13.54 6.37
C LEU A 50 -2.65 12.63 5.72
N VAL A 51 -3.23 11.74 6.51
CA VAL A 51 -4.34 10.90 6.06
C VAL A 51 -5.64 11.42 6.67
N ARG A 52 -6.63 11.68 5.83
CA ARG A 52 -7.99 12.08 6.21
C ARG A 52 -8.96 10.92 6.03
N ASP A 53 -10.18 11.11 6.54
CA ASP A 53 -11.29 10.16 6.46
C ASP A 53 -10.96 8.79 7.06
N LEU A 54 -11.32 8.64 8.33
CA LEU A 54 -11.06 7.43 9.11
C LEU A 54 -12.25 6.46 9.10
N GLY A 55 -13.30 6.72 8.32
CA GLY A 55 -14.49 5.85 8.28
C GLY A 55 -14.21 4.50 7.63
N GLY A 56 -13.24 4.44 6.72
CA GLY A 56 -12.92 3.23 5.96
C GLY A 56 -11.67 2.47 6.42
N ILE A 57 -11.09 2.80 7.57
CA ILE A 57 -9.93 2.08 8.09
C ILE A 57 -10.27 0.64 8.49
N ARG A 58 -9.24 -0.16 8.75
CA ARG A 58 -9.39 -1.48 9.36
C ARG A 58 -8.53 -1.62 10.60
N ILE A 59 -9.11 -2.21 11.64
CA ILE A 59 -8.52 -2.29 12.97
C ILE A 59 -8.58 -3.74 13.46
N LEU A 60 -7.40 -4.34 13.66
CA LEU A 60 -7.27 -5.62 14.33
C LEU A 60 -7.01 -5.41 15.82
N ARG A 61 -8.09 -5.48 16.61
CA ARG A 61 -8.06 -5.11 18.04
C ARG A 61 -7.04 -5.87 18.88
N SER A 62 -6.70 -7.11 18.51
CA SER A 62 -5.70 -7.90 19.23
C SER A 62 -4.31 -7.23 19.21
N ARG A 63 -3.89 -6.66 18.07
CA ARG A 63 -2.60 -5.95 17.97
C ARG A 63 -2.62 -4.61 18.71
N LEU A 64 -3.75 -3.89 18.71
CA LEU A 64 -3.91 -2.69 19.54
C LEU A 64 -3.83 -3.00 21.04
N ALA A 65 -4.48 -4.08 21.48
CA ALA A 65 -4.51 -4.49 22.88
C ALA A 65 -3.11 -4.87 23.40
N GLU A 66 -2.26 -5.48 22.57
CA GLU A 66 -0.84 -5.72 22.88
C GLU A 66 -0.05 -4.43 23.18
N ARG A 67 -0.53 -3.28 22.68
CA ARG A 67 0.06 -1.96 22.93
C ARG A 67 -0.61 -1.23 24.10
N GLY A 68 -1.50 -1.91 24.84
CA GLY A 68 -2.30 -1.30 25.91
C GLY A 68 -3.33 -0.31 25.41
N LEU A 69 -3.70 -0.38 24.13
CA LEU A 69 -4.66 0.51 23.49
C LEU A 69 -5.97 -0.22 23.23
N ALA A 70 -7.07 0.51 23.34
CA ALA A 70 -8.39 0.03 23.00
C ALA A 70 -9.13 1.13 22.23
N VAL A 71 -10.01 0.71 21.33
CA VAL A 71 -10.94 1.59 20.62
C VAL A 71 -12.35 1.02 20.79
N ASP A 72 -13.31 1.90 20.99
CA ASP A 72 -14.72 1.57 20.99
C ASP A 72 -15.38 2.32 19.82
N PRO A 73 -15.45 1.70 18.62
CA PRO A 73 -16.11 2.28 17.47
C PRO A 73 -17.60 2.52 17.75
N TYR A 74 -18.17 3.51 17.08
CA TYR A 74 -19.62 3.73 17.10
C TYR A 74 -20.37 2.42 16.72
N PRO A 75 -21.57 2.17 17.28
CA PRO A 75 -22.38 1.02 16.89
C PRO A 75 -22.52 0.90 15.36
N ASP A 76 -22.43 -0.32 14.83
CA ASP A 76 -22.49 -0.64 13.39
C ASP A 76 -21.32 -0.11 12.53
N SER A 77 -20.25 0.39 13.15
CA SER A 77 -19.01 0.74 12.45
C SER A 77 -18.36 -0.49 11.80
N ASP A 78 -17.97 -0.37 10.53
CA ASP A 78 -17.31 -1.43 9.73
C ASP A 78 -15.77 -1.34 9.81
N VAL A 79 -15.22 -0.77 10.89
CA VAL A 79 -13.75 -0.61 11.04
C VAL A 79 -13.07 -1.87 11.57
N ASP A 80 -13.80 -2.80 12.17
CA ASP A 80 -13.19 -4.00 12.74
C ASP A 80 -12.66 -4.94 11.63
N ALA A 81 -11.41 -5.38 11.80
CA ALA A 81 -10.78 -6.37 10.94
C ALA A 81 -10.98 -7.76 11.53
N ALA A 82 -11.52 -8.69 10.74
CA ALA A 82 -11.69 -10.09 11.15
C ALA A 82 -10.34 -10.79 11.40
N ASP A 83 -9.34 -10.46 10.58
CA ASP A 83 -8.00 -11.07 10.62
C ASP A 83 -6.95 -10.13 10.02
N GLU A 84 -5.70 -10.60 9.99
CA GLU A 84 -4.58 -9.87 9.37
C GLU A 84 -4.79 -9.66 7.85
N THR A 85 -5.45 -10.60 7.18
CA THR A 85 -5.73 -10.54 5.73
C THR A 85 -6.58 -9.32 5.37
N ALA A 86 -7.57 -8.97 6.21
CA ALA A 86 -8.36 -7.77 6.04
C ALA A 86 -7.51 -6.48 6.10
N LEU A 87 -6.47 -6.44 6.95
CA LEU A 87 -5.51 -5.33 7.00
C LEU A 87 -4.69 -5.25 5.72
N TYR A 88 -4.10 -6.37 5.28
CA TYR A 88 -3.26 -6.43 4.10
C TYR A 88 -4.03 -5.99 2.85
N ARG A 89 -5.26 -6.50 2.67
CA ARG A 89 -6.13 -6.14 1.54
C ARG A 89 -6.47 -4.65 1.54
N LYS A 90 -6.80 -4.08 2.70
CA LYS A 90 -7.15 -2.65 2.83
C LYS A 90 -5.95 -1.77 2.49
N LEU A 91 -4.80 -2.01 3.13
CA LEU A 91 -3.61 -1.21 2.89
C LEU A 91 -3.10 -1.37 1.46
N TYR A 92 -3.04 -2.60 0.94
CA TYR A 92 -2.52 -2.84 -0.40
C TYR A 92 -3.34 -2.14 -1.46
N TYR A 93 -4.67 -2.26 -1.38
CA TYR A 93 -5.55 -1.57 -2.31
C TYR A 93 -5.37 -0.05 -2.25
N ALA A 94 -5.40 0.53 -1.05
CA ALA A 94 -5.37 1.97 -0.88
C ALA A 94 -4.00 2.57 -1.22
N LEU A 95 -2.92 2.02 -0.66
CA LEU A 95 -1.57 2.54 -0.79
C LEU A 95 -0.89 2.10 -2.08
N PHE A 96 -0.76 0.79 -2.34
CA PHE A 96 0.05 0.33 -3.46
C PHE A 96 -0.70 0.43 -4.77
N GLN A 97 -1.95 -0.05 -4.80
CA GLN A 97 -2.70 -0.20 -6.04
C GLN A 97 -3.39 1.09 -6.50
N ASN A 98 -3.94 1.89 -5.59
CA ASN A 98 -4.63 3.13 -5.96
C ASN A 98 -3.69 4.34 -5.92
N HIS A 99 -2.85 4.45 -4.90
CA HIS A 99 -2.01 5.63 -4.71
C HIS A 99 -0.68 5.52 -5.44
N LEU A 100 0.19 4.59 -5.06
CA LEU A 100 1.54 4.52 -5.60
C LEU A 100 1.57 4.06 -7.06
N ALA A 101 0.66 3.18 -7.49
CA ALA A 101 0.59 2.76 -8.90
C ALA A 101 0.32 3.94 -9.84
N GLU A 102 -0.64 4.82 -9.52
CA GLU A 102 -0.95 6.01 -10.33
C GLU A 102 0.20 7.02 -10.32
N LEU A 103 0.88 7.19 -9.18
CA LEU A 103 2.07 8.03 -9.09
C LEU A 103 3.19 7.48 -9.97
N VAL A 104 3.48 6.18 -9.86
CA VAL A 104 4.53 5.50 -10.62
C VAL A 104 4.24 5.56 -12.11
N ALA A 105 3.00 5.25 -12.53
CA ALA A 105 2.58 5.34 -13.93
C ALA A 105 2.71 6.77 -14.48
N THR A 106 2.38 7.77 -13.67
CA THR A 106 2.55 9.18 -14.04
C THR A 106 4.04 9.56 -14.15
N VAL A 107 4.88 9.17 -13.20
CA VAL A 107 6.32 9.43 -13.27
C VAL A 107 6.96 8.73 -14.48
N ALA A 108 6.57 7.49 -14.78
CA ALA A 108 7.07 6.76 -15.94
C ALA A 108 6.59 7.36 -17.27
N ARG A 109 5.40 7.96 -17.31
CA ARG A 109 4.87 8.63 -18.51
C ARG A 109 5.53 9.99 -18.76
N GLU A 110 5.72 10.79 -17.72
CA GLU A 110 6.22 12.17 -17.82
C GLU A 110 7.75 12.27 -17.83
N THR A 111 8.46 11.14 -17.66
CA THR A 111 9.91 11.10 -17.48
C THR A 111 10.53 9.86 -18.13
N PRO A 112 11.84 9.85 -18.45
CA PRO A 112 12.50 8.67 -19.04
C PRO A 112 12.84 7.57 -18.03
N VAL A 113 12.27 7.59 -16.82
CA VAL A 113 12.51 6.57 -15.78
C VAL A 113 11.72 5.31 -16.11
N ASP A 114 12.35 4.14 -15.97
CA ASP A 114 11.68 2.86 -16.12
C ASP A 114 10.74 2.64 -14.92
N GLU A 115 9.48 2.27 -15.20
CA GLU A 115 8.49 1.93 -14.18
C GLU A 115 9.00 0.84 -13.22
N ARG A 116 9.80 -0.11 -13.70
CA ARG A 116 10.39 -1.19 -12.87
C ARG A 116 11.38 -0.64 -11.85
N ASP A 117 12.12 0.39 -12.21
CA ASP A 117 13.06 1.05 -11.29
C ASP A 117 12.28 1.80 -10.20
N CYS A 118 11.15 2.43 -10.55
CA CYS A 118 10.24 3.03 -9.59
C CYS A 118 9.69 2.00 -8.59
N TRP A 119 9.21 0.85 -9.07
CA TRP A 119 8.72 -0.23 -8.18
C TRP A 119 9.83 -0.86 -7.34
N THR A 120 11.07 -0.94 -7.87
CA THR A 120 12.25 -1.33 -7.09
C THR A 120 12.47 -0.39 -5.91
N LEU A 121 12.49 0.92 -6.18
CA LEU A 121 12.65 1.94 -5.15
C LEU A 121 11.54 1.88 -4.09
N VAL A 122 10.27 1.66 -4.50
CA VAL A 122 9.16 1.48 -3.56
C VAL A 122 9.37 0.25 -2.68
N ARG A 123 9.74 -0.89 -3.27
CA ARG A 123 10.03 -2.14 -2.51
C ARG A 123 11.17 -1.91 -1.52
N GLU A 124 12.28 -1.32 -1.95
CA GLU A 124 13.42 -1.04 -1.09
C GLU A 124 13.04 -0.13 0.09
N ARG A 125 12.18 0.87 -0.14
CA ARG A 125 11.70 1.72 0.95
C ARG A 125 10.83 0.93 1.93
N CYS A 126 10.00 0.00 1.47
CA CYS A 126 9.25 -0.89 2.35
C CYS A 126 10.19 -1.79 3.16
N ASP A 127 11.18 -2.41 2.51
CA ASP A 127 12.18 -3.28 3.14
C ASP A 127 12.94 -2.53 4.25
N ARG A 128 13.48 -1.34 3.95
CA ARG A 128 14.14 -0.47 4.93
C ARG A 128 13.23 -0.12 6.12
N THR A 129 11.94 0.06 5.88
CA THR A 129 10.98 0.33 6.96
C THR A 129 10.79 -0.91 7.83
N PHE A 130 10.59 -2.10 7.26
CA PHE A 130 10.48 -3.33 8.06
C PHE A 130 11.74 -3.64 8.87
N GLU A 131 12.92 -3.37 8.31
CA GLU A 131 14.20 -3.47 9.01
C GLU A 131 14.27 -2.49 10.20
N GLY A 132 13.87 -1.23 9.99
CA GLY A 132 13.78 -0.23 11.07
C GLY A 132 12.82 -0.65 12.19
N LEU A 133 11.62 -1.12 11.83
CA LEU A 133 10.64 -1.62 12.81
C LEU A 133 11.19 -2.81 13.61
N ARG A 134 11.97 -3.68 12.98
CA ARG A 134 12.63 -4.82 13.65
C ARG A 134 13.71 -4.33 14.62
N ALA A 135 14.55 -3.39 14.19
CA ALA A 135 15.62 -2.83 15.01
C ALA A 135 15.08 -2.10 16.25
N GLU A 136 13.93 -1.44 16.13
CA GLU A 136 13.24 -0.76 17.23
C GLU A 136 12.47 -1.72 18.16
N GLY A 137 12.31 -2.99 17.79
CA GLY A 137 11.45 -3.93 18.51
C GLY A 137 9.97 -3.53 18.47
N ALA A 138 9.52 -2.89 17.38
CA ALA A 138 8.15 -2.37 17.26
C ALA A 138 7.08 -3.47 17.23
N ALA A 139 7.45 -4.67 16.76
CA ALA A 139 6.61 -5.87 16.77
C ALA A 139 7.51 -7.14 16.74
N PRO A 140 6.98 -8.33 17.08
CA PRO A 140 7.74 -9.58 16.98
C PRO A 140 8.26 -9.84 15.55
N SER A 141 9.51 -10.28 15.40
CA SER A 141 10.14 -10.51 14.08
C SER A 141 9.30 -11.40 13.16
N ALA A 142 8.73 -12.49 13.69
CA ALA A 142 7.89 -13.39 12.91
C ALA A 142 6.61 -12.71 12.38
N ARG A 143 6.10 -11.68 13.05
CA ARG A 143 4.97 -10.87 12.55
C ARG A 143 5.43 -9.97 11.41
N LEU A 144 6.57 -9.29 11.58
CA LEU A 144 7.14 -8.43 10.54
C LEU A 144 7.43 -9.22 9.26
N ASP A 145 7.94 -10.45 9.39
CA ASP A 145 8.19 -11.33 8.24
C ASP A 145 6.90 -11.71 7.50
N ARG A 146 5.82 -12.05 8.24
CA ARG A 146 4.50 -12.34 7.65
C ARG A 146 3.88 -11.13 6.98
N ASP A 147 3.86 -9.98 7.65
CA ASP A 147 3.29 -8.74 7.12
C ASP A 147 4.02 -8.32 5.84
N ARG A 148 5.36 -8.41 5.84
CA ARG A 148 6.21 -8.13 4.67
C ARG A 148 5.90 -9.07 3.51
N ALA A 149 5.86 -10.38 3.76
CA ALA A 149 5.56 -11.36 2.71
C ALA A 149 4.16 -11.15 2.11
N ALA A 150 3.16 -10.88 2.95
CA ALA A 150 1.79 -10.63 2.51
C ALA A 150 1.66 -9.40 1.61
N LEU A 151 2.41 -8.32 1.90
CA LEU A 151 2.35 -7.08 1.12
C LEU A 151 3.26 -7.10 -0.12
N LEU A 152 4.44 -7.70 -0.04
CA LEU A 152 5.50 -7.52 -1.04
C LEU A 152 5.77 -8.74 -1.93
N GLU A 153 5.26 -9.92 -1.58
CA GLU A 153 5.62 -11.18 -2.26
C GLU A 153 4.40 -11.93 -2.78
N GLN A 154 3.30 -11.91 -2.04
CA GLN A 154 2.09 -12.63 -2.44
C GLN A 154 1.33 -11.91 -3.58
N PRO A 155 0.78 -12.66 -4.56
CA PRO A 155 -0.20 -12.14 -5.50
C PRO A 155 -1.37 -11.52 -4.75
N THR A 156 -1.92 -10.43 -5.26
CA THR A 156 -3.00 -9.73 -4.57
C THR A 156 -4.31 -9.83 -5.33
N ALA A 157 -5.40 -10.01 -4.59
CA ALA A 157 -6.75 -9.96 -5.12
C ALA A 157 -7.14 -8.50 -5.43
N HIS A 158 -7.32 -8.20 -6.71
CA HIS A 158 -7.78 -6.89 -7.19
C HIS A 158 -9.30 -6.87 -7.31
N LYS A 159 -9.96 -5.79 -6.87
CA LYS A 159 -11.40 -5.60 -7.08
C LYS A 159 -11.68 -5.35 -8.56
N ALA A 160 -12.41 -6.25 -9.21
CA ALA A 160 -12.79 -6.12 -10.61
C ALA A 160 -14.00 -5.18 -10.76
N LEU A 161 -13.80 -3.88 -10.48
CA LEU A 161 -14.86 -2.88 -10.39
C LEU A 161 -15.74 -2.81 -11.66
N THR A 162 -15.14 -2.91 -12.84
CA THR A 162 -15.87 -2.96 -14.12
C THR A 162 -16.74 -4.21 -14.21
N ALA A 163 -16.20 -5.38 -13.85
CA ALA A 163 -16.96 -6.64 -13.84
C ALA A 163 -18.08 -6.62 -12.81
N MET A 164 -17.88 -6.00 -11.63
CA MET A 164 -18.91 -5.81 -10.62
C MET A 164 -20.07 -4.97 -11.16
N ARG A 165 -19.76 -3.84 -11.82
CA ARG A 165 -20.75 -2.97 -12.47
C ARG A 165 -21.51 -3.69 -13.58
N LEU A 166 -20.82 -4.43 -14.44
CA LEU A 166 -21.43 -5.20 -15.54
C LEU A 166 -22.31 -6.35 -15.03
N ARG A 167 -22.00 -6.93 -13.86
CA ARG A 167 -22.77 -8.03 -13.24
C ARG A 167 -23.87 -7.56 -12.29
N GLY A 168 -24.10 -6.24 -12.16
CA GLY A 168 -25.10 -5.67 -11.26
C GLY A 168 -24.82 -5.90 -9.76
N LYS A 169 -23.61 -6.35 -9.40
CA LYS A 169 -23.24 -6.67 -8.02
C LYS A 169 -22.80 -5.39 -7.30
N ARG A 170 -23.69 -4.82 -6.48
CA ARG A 170 -23.38 -3.64 -5.63
C ARG A 170 -22.73 -4.01 -4.29
N HIS A 171 -23.00 -5.21 -3.76
CA HIS A 171 -22.57 -5.63 -2.42
C HIS A 171 -21.67 -6.87 -2.40
N GLU A 172 -21.43 -7.53 -3.54
CA GLU A 172 -20.55 -8.69 -3.64
C GLU A 172 -19.27 -8.33 -4.41
N TYR A 173 -18.11 -8.49 -3.76
CA TYR A 173 -16.82 -8.25 -4.37
C TYR A 173 -16.48 -9.35 -5.39
N VAL A 174 -16.35 -8.96 -6.66
CA VAL A 174 -15.70 -9.81 -7.68
C VAL A 174 -14.22 -9.46 -7.68
N THR A 175 -13.36 -10.44 -7.42
CA THR A 175 -11.91 -10.25 -7.39
C THR A 175 -11.22 -11.05 -8.48
N SER A 176 -10.09 -10.55 -8.96
CA SER A 176 -9.15 -11.29 -9.82
C SER A 176 -7.77 -11.23 -9.19
N GLU A 177 -6.99 -12.30 -9.26
CA GLU A 177 -5.59 -12.27 -8.88
C GLU A 177 -4.78 -11.47 -9.92
N ILE A 178 -3.95 -10.56 -9.44
CA ILE A 178 -3.00 -9.81 -10.27
C ILE A 178 -1.58 -10.01 -9.74
N SER A 179 -0.61 -9.89 -10.65
CA SER A 179 0.81 -9.82 -10.30
C SER A 179 1.04 -8.65 -9.34
N ASN A 180 1.81 -8.91 -8.27
CA ASN A 180 2.22 -7.89 -7.33
C ASN A 180 3.46 -7.17 -7.89
N PRO A 181 3.38 -5.87 -8.26
CA PRO A 181 4.52 -5.17 -8.85
C PRO A 181 5.69 -4.98 -7.87
N LEU A 182 5.43 -5.15 -6.56
CA LEU A 182 6.47 -5.16 -5.54
C LEU A 182 7.22 -6.49 -5.50
N SER A 183 6.66 -7.57 -6.06
CA SER A 183 7.36 -8.86 -6.12
C SER A 183 8.67 -8.75 -6.90
N ALA A 184 9.69 -9.47 -6.43
CA ALA A 184 10.97 -9.57 -7.13
C ALA A 184 10.86 -10.44 -8.39
N ALA A 185 9.87 -11.32 -8.45
CA ALA A 185 9.61 -12.19 -9.60
C ALA A 185 8.70 -11.51 -10.64
N GLY A 186 8.94 -11.79 -11.94
CA GLY A 186 7.98 -11.44 -13.00
C GLY A 186 7.98 -9.99 -13.49
N ARG A 187 9.06 -9.23 -13.29
CA ARG A 187 9.22 -7.85 -13.81
C ARG A 187 9.63 -7.80 -15.29
N GLU A 188 9.20 -8.79 -16.07
CA GLU A 188 9.49 -8.85 -17.49
C GLU A 188 8.68 -7.80 -18.24
N ARG A 189 9.29 -7.19 -19.26
CA ARG A 189 8.59 -6.24 -20.11
C ARG A 189 7.58 -7.01 -20.93
N ILE A 190 6.29 -6.69 -20.79
CA ILE A 190 5.29 -7.13 -21.76
C ILE A 190 5.57 -6.37 -23.05
N VAL A 191 6.32 -7.00 -23.95
CA VAL A 191 6.50 -6.47 -25.31
C VAL A 191 5.19 -6.77 -26.04
N PRO A 192 4.43 -5.75 -26.48
CA PRO A 192 3.25 -5.99 -27.30
C PRO A 192 3.70 -6.82 -28.51
N SER A 193 3.03 -7.96 -28.76
CA SER A 193 3.27 -8.69 -30.00
C SER A 193 3.04 -7.71 -31.15
N ALA A 194 4.04 -7.56 -32.02
CA ALA A 194 3.85 -6.85 -33.27
C ALA A 194 2.58 -7.38 -33.94
N THR A 195 1.71 -6.46 -34.33
CA THR A 195 0.39 -6.68 -34.90
C THR A 195 0.35 -7.85 -35.87
N HIS A 196 -0.69 -8.67 -35.77
CA HIS A 196 -1.18 -9.39 -36.93
C HIS A 196 -1.68 -8.33 -37.93
N ASP A 197 -0.95 -8.20 -39.03
CA ASP A 197 -1.40 -7.53 -40.26
C ASP A 197 -2.64 -8.24 -40.84
#